data_AF-A0A7C0U2K5-F1
#
_entry.id   AF-A0A7C0U2K5-F1
#
_cell.length_a   1.000
_cell.length_b   1.000
_cell.length_c   1.000
_cell.angle_alpha   90.00
_cell.angle_beta   90.00
_cell.angle_gamma   90.00
#
_symmetry.space_group_name_H-M   'P 1'
#
loop_
_entity.id
_entity.type
_entity.pdbx_description
1 polymer ?
#
loop_
_entity_poly.entity_id
_entity_poly.type
_entity_poly.pdbx_seq_one_letter_code
_entity_poly.pdbx_strand_id
1 'polypeptide(L)'
;MELNEFIKKYNVLLILLAVIGIALYSSGGFTHLSQNCGGFSMNKQGKTTVKLPSILYSPSTDCKDYIYNNKLIEDDYAPAYCEAKIYLSDIYGRDCTKNPYVDYAKIRVRCEGDILYIYEGEPDEDWDDVSSRIKCGQGYCTGYDRSFPAGEHEITLQNVPGKMKSYFFVCYDYDYKSGWWCYSWTGWGFWGDREVVKSECFEGDEKCEGFDYYVCSNYKWKKKGKIIGKCGVECLKDIDCGETVISDNYCYKGDVYRDVTRNLCQNYKCVQQTERELVEECKYGCENGRCIEIGFTGWYVVGGVIAFLIAILSIVYYKVL
;
A
#
# COMPACT_ATOMS: atom_id res chain seq x y z
N MET A 1 -2.87 -51.69 25.20
CA MET A 1 -2.66 -50.57 26.14
C MET A 1 -2.92 -49.30 25.33
N GLU A 2 -4.08 -48.71 25.58
CA GLU A 2 -4.86 -47.96 24.58
C GLU A 2 -4.44 -46.48 24.43
N LEU A 3 -4.48 -46.00 23.18
CA LEU A 3 -4.23 -44.61 22.75
C LEU A 3 -5.15 -43.58 23.46
N ASN A 4 -6.26 -44.03 24.04
CA ASN A 4 -7.23 -43.20 24.76
C ASN A 4 -6.75 -42.70 26.13
N GLU A 5 -5.79 -43.35 26.80
CA GLU A 5 -5.22 -42.80 28.04
C GLU A 5 -4.19 -41.69 27.77
N PHE A 6 -3.53 -41.71 26.62
CA PHE A 6 -2.53 -40.70 26.28
C PHE A 6 -3.17 -39.33 25.98
N ILE A 7 -4.33 -39.33 25.31
CA ILE A 7 -5.04 -38.08 24.93
C ILE A 7 -5.63 -37.37 26.16
N LYS A 8 -6.07 -38.10 27.20
CA LYS A 8 -6.59 -37.47 28.43
C LYS A 8 -5.51 -36.75 29.24
N LYS A 9 -4.27 -37.21 29.21
CA LYS A 9 -3.18 -36.62 30.01
C LYS A 9 -2.61 -35.33 29.42
N TYR A 10 -2.61 -35.19 28.09
CA TYR A 10 -2.02 -34.03 27.40
C TYR A 10 -3.00 -32.88 27.14
N ASN A 11 -4.31 -33.12 27.15
CA ASN A 11 -5.30 -32.05 26.95
C ASN A 11 -5.39 -31.08 28.14
N VAL A 12 -5.12 -31.56 29.36
CA VAL A 12 -5.07 -30.72 30.57
C VAL A 12 -3.85 -29.79 30.54
N LEU A 13 -2.72 -30.25 30.00
CA LEU A 13 -1.50 -29.45 29.90
C LEU A 13 -1.61 -28.34 28.85
N LEU A 14 -2.31 -28.59 27.73
CA LEU A 14 -2.55 -27.57 26.70
C LEU A 14 -3.49 -26.46 27.19
N ILE A 15 -4.51 -26.80 27.97
CA ILE A 15 -5.45 -25.83 28.55
C ILE A 15 -4.76 -24.99 29.63
N LEU A 16 -3.87 -25.58 30.44
CA LEU A 16 -3.09 -24.82 31.45
C LEU A 16 -2.12 -23.82 30.81
N LEU A 17 -1.50 -24.16 29.69
CA LEU A 17 -0.62 -23.23 28.95
C LEU A 17 -1.42 -22.09 28.27
N ALA A 18 -2.64 -22.37 27.80
CA ALA A 18 -3.52 -21.33 27.25
C ALA A 18 -4.01 -20.35 28.33
N VAL A 19 -4.28 -20.81 29.55
CA VAL A 19 -4.72 -19.94 30.65
C VAL A 19 -3.59 -19.07 31.21
N ILE A 20 -2.36 -19.59 31.26
CA ILE A 20 -1.18 -18.79 31.67
C ILE A 20 -0.80 -17.77 30.58
N GLY A 21 -1.00 -18.09 29.31
CA GLY A 21 -0.80 -17.15 28.20
C GLY A 21 -1.77 -15.96 28.18
N ILE A 22 -2.99 -16.15 28.69
CA ILE A 22 -4.02 -15.09 28.73
C ILE A 22 -3.85 -14.20 29.98
N ALA A 23 -3.29 -14.71 31.08
CA ALA A 23 -3.08 -13.94 32.31
C ALA A 23 -1.90 -12.95 32.23
N LEU A 24 -0.99 -13.10 31.27
CA LEU A 24 0.13 -12.17 31.05
C LEU A 24 -0.19 -11.03 30.05
N TYR A 25 -1.43 -10.95 29.54
CA TYR A 25 -1.82 -9.96 28.54
C TYR A 25 -2.78 -8.85 29.06
N SER A 26 -3.09 -8.80 30.35
CA SER A 26 -4.11 -7.87 30.89
C SER A 26 -3.64 -6.82 31.92
N SER A 27 -2.34 -6.54 32.01
CA SER A 27 -1.83 -5.39 32.78
C SER A 27 -1.21 -4.30 31.89
N GLY A 28 -1.87 -3.98 30.78
CA GLY A 28 -1.62 -2.76 30.01
C GLY A 28 -2.59 -1.65 30.43
N GLY A 29 -2.28 -0.96 31.52
CA GLY A 29 -3.00 0.24 31.93
C GLY A 29 -2.90 1.30 30.84
N PHE A 30 -4.03 1.68 30.25
CA PHE A 30 -4.14 2.86 29.41
C PHE A 30 -3.91 4.11 30.28
N THR A 31 -2.68 4.60 30.30
CA THR A 31 -2.42 5.99 30.65
C THR A 31 -2.77 6.85 29.44
N HIS A 32 -3.63 7.85 29.64
CA HIS A 32 -3.79 8.94 28.68
C HIS A 32 -2.45 9.68 28.57
N LEU A 33 -1.67 9.35 27.54
CA LEU A 33 -0.53 10.15 27.12
C LEU A 33 -1.07 11.38 26.39
N SER A 34 -1.11 12.51 27.10
CA SER A 34 -1.28 13.82 26.49
C SER A 34 -0.15 14.05 25.49
N GLN A 35 -0.52 14.15 24.21
CA GLN A 35 0.39 14.40 23.11
C GLN A 35 0.84 15.87 23.15
N ASN A 36 2.04 16.10 23.68
CA ASN A 36 2.68 17.41 23.69
C ASN A 36 3.53 17.60 22.43
N CYS A 37 3.34 18.73 21.77
CA CYS A 37 4.14 19.19 20.64
C CYS A 37 5.43 19.82 21.18
N GLY A 38 6.58 19.40 20.67
CA GLY A 38 7.89 19.91 21.08
C GLY A 38 8.40 20.99 20.14
N GLY A 39 8.76 22.15 20.71
CA GLY A 39 9.81 23.03 20.19
C GLY A 39 11.06 22.87 21.06
N PHE A 40 12.25 23.11 20.51
CA PHE A 40 13.47 23.17 21.31
C PHE A 40 13.55 24.52 22.05
N SER A 41 13.82 24.49 23.35
CA SER A 41 14.20 25.65 24.16
C SER A 41 15.45 25.25 24.94
N MET A 42 16.56 25.96 24.76
CA MET A 42 17.80 25.71 25.51
C MET A 42 17.87 26.62 26.74
N ASN A 43 18.23 26.05 27.89
CA ASN A 43 18.69 26.78 29.06
C ASN A 43 20.23 26.94 28.99
N LYS A 44 20.72 28.07 29.49
CA LYS A 44 22.09 28.59 29.70
C LYS A 44 23.22 27.61 30.09
N GLN A 45 23.00 26.31 30.25
CA GLN A 45 24.02 25.36 30.73
C GLN A 45 24.30 24.15 29.84
N GLY A 46 23.99 24.19 28.54
CA GLY A 46 24.70 23.39 27.52
C GLY A 46 24.90 21.89 27.80
N LYS A 47 23.97 21.22 28.49
CA LYS A 47 24.07 19.77 28.78
C LYS A 47 22.70 19.12 28.93
N THR A 48 22.15 18.62 27.83
CA THR A 48 21.71 17.21 27.68
C THR A 48 21.14 16.99 26.29
N THR A 49 21.75 16.09 25.53
CA THR A 49 21.23 15.54 24.29
C THR A 49 20.34 14.34 24.61
N VAL A 50 19.03 14.50 24.46
CA VAL A 50 18.11 13.35 24.35
C VAL A 50 17.72 13.23 22.90
N LYS A 51 18.27 12.22 22.22
CA LYS A 51 17.92 11.87 20.85
C LYS A 51 16.54 11.22 20.87
N LEU A 52 15.53 11.95 20.38
CA LEU A 52 14.16 11.46 20.28
C LEU A 52 13.93 10.68 18.97
N PRO A 53 13.00 9.71 18.97
CA PRO A 53 12.80 8.79 17.85
C PRO A 53 12.13 9.46 16.65
N SER A 54 12.51 8.99 15.47
CA SER A 54 11.95 9.36 14.18
C SER A 54 10.49 8.90 14.06
N ILE A 55 9.59 9.83 13.72
CA ILE A 55 8.17 9.55 13.43
C ILE A 55 7.85 10.04 12.02
N LEU A 56 7.22 9.16 11.23
CA LEU A 56 6.54 9.43 9.96
C LEU A 56 5.24 10.18 10.23
N TYR A 57 5.04 11.35 9.65
CA TYR A 57 3.80 12.12 9.83
C TYR A 57 2.86 12.08 8.63
N SER A 58 1.58 11.88 8.97
CA SER A 58 0.36 12.12 8.20
C SER A 58 -0.02 13.60 8.29
N PRO A 59 -0.55 14.24 7.22
CA PRO A 59 -0.88 15.66 7.27
C PRO A 59 -2.14 15.89 8.13
N SER A 60 -1.98 16.39 9.36
CA SER A 60 -3.10 16.95 10.14
C SER A 60 -3.04 18.48 10.15
N THR A 61 -4.22 19.08 10.08
CA THR A 61 -4.52 20.49 9.78
C THR A 61 -4.38 21.47 10.95
N ASP A 62 -3.74 21.08 12.05
CA ASP A 62 -3.61 21.95 13.23
C ASP A 62 -2.22 22.59 13.29
N CYS A 63 -2.08 23.71 12.60
CA CYS A 63 -0.92 24.59 12.73
C CYS A 63 -0.94 25.21 14.13
N LYS A 64 -0.05 24.76 15.03
CA LYS A 64 0.17 25.42 16.32
C LYS A 64 1.14 26.58 16.13
N ASP A 65 0.78 27.77 16.60
CA ASP A 65 1.71 28.89 16.72
C ASP A 65 2.77 28.51 17.77
N TYR A 66 4.05 28.59 17.39
CA TYR A 66 5.16 28.38 18.31
C TYR A 66 5.73 29.73 18.73
N ILE A 67 5.65 30.02 20.03
CA ILE A 67 6.26 31.22 20.63
C ILE A 67 7.67 30.84 21.10
N TYR A 68 8.69 31.40 20.46
CA TYR A 68 10.07 31.26 20.90
C TYR A 68 10.50 32.56 21.58
N ASN A 69 10.82 32.49 22.87
CA ASN A 69 11.31 33.63 23.64
C ASN A 69 12.77 33.42 24.07
N ASN A 70 13.64 33.22 23.07
CA ASN A 70 15.08 33.12 23.30
C ASN A 70 15.67 34.52 23.39
N LYS A 71 15.60 35.13 24.58
CA LYS A 71 16.20 36.43 24.84
C LYS A 71 17.70 36.27 25.10
N LEU A 72 18.53 36.82 24.22
CA LEU A 72 19.97 36.98 24.43
C LEU A 72 20.26 38.47 24.63
N ILE A 73 20.89 38.78 25.76
CA ILE A 73 21.44 40.10 26.06
C ILE A 73 22.95 39.88 26.09
N GLU A 74 23.67 40.49 25.15
CA GLU A 74 25.13 40.57 25.23
C GLU A 74 25.48 41.55 26.37
N ASP A 75 26.29 41.06 27.30
CA ASP A 75 26.86 41.73 28.47
C ASP A 75 26.01 41.86 29.77
N ASP A 76 26.70 41.64 30.89
CA ASP A 76 26.22 41.57 32.29
C ASP A 76 25.69 42.91 32.87
N TYR A 77 25.29 43.88 32.04
CA TYR A 77 25.00 45.24 32.49
C TYR A 77 23.55 45.66 32.29
N ALA A 78 22.88 45.92 33.43
CA ALA A 78 21.59 46.59 33.64
C ALA A 78 20.38 46.09 32.80
N PRO A 79 19.14 46.12 33.34
CA PRO A 79 17.99 45.61 32.61
C PRO A 79 17.67 46.52 31.42
N ALA A 80 18.12 46.15 30.22
CA ALA A 80 17.62 46.70 28.98
C ALA A 80 16.12 46.37 28.85
N TYR A 81 15.28 47.40 28.64
CA TYR A 81 13.84 47.28 28.44
C TYR A 81 13.55 46.81 27.01
N CYS A 82 14.03 45.62 26.69
CA CYS A 82 13.94 45.04 25.36
C CYS A 82 12.81 44.02 25.27
N GLU A 83 11.95 44.18 24.27
CA GLU A 83 10.77 43.33 24.00
C GLU A 83 10.80 42.66 22.63
N ALA A 84 11.95 42.60 21.94
CA ALA A 84 12.10 41.83 20.70
C ALA A 84 11.55 40.40 20.87
N LYS A 85 10.42 40.11 20.20
CA LYS A 85 9.77 38.80 20.16
C LYS A 85 9.67 38.34 18.72
N ILE A 86 9.90 37.05 18.52
CA ILE A 86 9.74 36.41 17.23
C ILE A 86 8.74 35.26 17.34
N TYR A 87 7.75 35.26 16.44
CA TYR A 87 6.71 34.24 16.36
C TYR A 87 6.86 33.49 15.05
N LEU A 88 6.77 32.16 15.10
CA LEU A 88 6.78 31.31 13.92
C LEU A 88 5.48 30.51 13.85
N SER A 89 4.86 30.46 12.67
CA SER A 89 3.85 29.45 12.36
C SER A 89 4.12 28.78 11.03
N ASP A 90 4.03 27.45 11.04
CA ASP A 90 4.34 26.59 9.91
C ASP A 90 3.12 26.42 9.01
N ILE A 91 3.29 26.62 7.72
CA ILE A 91 2.34 26.22 6.68
C ILE A 91 3.12 25.36 5.68
N TYR A 92 2.99 24.04 5.79
CA TYR A 92 3.51 23.13 4.78
C TYR A 92 2.57 23.11 3.58
N GLY A 93 3.12 23.35 2.38
CA GLY A 93 2.38 23.29 1.12
C GLY A 93 3.12 22.46 0.10
N ARG A 94 2.38 21.73 -0.74
CA ARG A 94 2.94 21.02 -1.89
C ARG A 94 2.42 21.67 -3.16
N ASP A 95 3.31 22.14 -4.01
CA ASP A 95 2.93 22.59 -5.35
C ASP A 95 2.79 21.36 -6.25
N CYS A 96 1.56 20.86 -6.35
CA CYS A 96 1.20 19.71 -7.18
C CYS A 96 1.21 20.01 -8.70
N THR A 97 1.50 21.25 -9.12
CA THR A 97 1.48 21.63 -10.54
C THR A 97 2.81 21.41 -11.27
N LYS A 98 3.89 21.10 -10.55
CA LYS A 98 5.25 20.91 -11.09
C LYS A 98 5.75 19.49 -10.88
N ASN A 99 6.50 18.94 -11.85
CA ASN A 99 7.12 17.61 -11.76
C ASN A 99 8.64 17.72 -11.93
N PRO A 100 9.47 17.23 -10.97
CA PRO A 100 9.07 16.69 -9.66
C PRO A 100 8.36 17.74 -8.80
N TYR A 101 7.51 17.28 -7.88
CA TYR A 101 6.80 18.17 -6.96
C TYR A 101 7.78 19.03 -6.18
N VAL A 102 7.42 20.30 -6.05
CA VAL A 102 8.12 21.22 -5.17
C VAL A 102 7.34 21.27 -3.86
N ASP A 103 7.80 20.50 -2.89
CA ASP A 103 7.38 20.72 -1.50
C ASP A 103 7.92 22.08 -1.10
N TYR A 104 7.09 23.01 -0.66
CA TYR A 104 7.52 24.29 -0.12
C TYR A 104 7.04 24.42 1.32
N ALA A 105 7.85 25.06 2.14
CA ALA A 105 7.39 25.51 3.45
C ALA A 105 7.14 27.01 3.34
N LYS A 106 5.96 27.44 3.78
CA LYS A 106 5.68 28.84 4.08
C LYS A 106 5.75 28.98 5.59
N ILE A 107 6.58 29.89 6.05
CA ILE A 107 6.66 30.22 7.47
C ILE A 107 6.12 31.63 7.61
N ARG A 108 5.18 31.84 8.54
CA ARG A 108 4.84 33.19 8.98
C ARG A 108 5.75 33.57 10.13
N VAL A 109 6.43 34.69 9.98
CA VAL A 109 7.35 35.23 10.96
C VAL A 109 6.84 36.59 11.40
N ARG A 110 6.58 36.77 12.69
CA ARG A 110 6.26 38.09 13.25
C ARG A 110 7.41 38.57 14.12
N CYS A 111 7.95 39.75 13.81
CA CYS A 111 8.98 40.43 14.59
C CYS A 111 8.39 41.67 15.28
N GLU A 112 8.50 41.74 16.60
CA GLU A 112 8.07 42.89 17.42
C GLU A 112 9.19 43.92 17.68
N GLY A 113 10.35 43.78 17.04
CA GLY A 113 11.43 44.77 17.06
C GLY A 113 11.29 45.81 15.95
N ASP A 114 12.41 46.37 15.49
CA ASP A 114 12.51 47.31 14.37
C ASP A 114 12.73 46.61 13.02
N ILE A 115 13.55 45.55 12.98
CA ILE A 115 14.00 44.90 11.75
C ILE A 115 14.07 43.38 11.95
N LEU A 116 13.60 42.63 10.96
CA LEU A 116 13.75 41.18 10.86
C LEU A 116 14.86 40.85 9.85
N TYR A 117 15.87 40.10 10.27
CA TYR A 117 16.92 39.56 9.41
C TYR A 117 16.72 38.05 9.20
N ILE A 118 17.01 37.58 7.98
CA ILE A 118 16.99 36.16 7.61
C ILE A 118 18.37 35.73 7.16
N TYR A 119 18.85 34.60 7.68
CA TYR A 119 20.07 33.93 7.24
C TYR A 119 19.70 32.56 6.68
N GLU A 120 20.34 32.21 5.58
CA GLU A 120 20.21 30.93 4.89
C GLU A 120 21.54 30.18 5.01
N GLY A 121 21.48 28.96 5.53
CA GLY A 121 22.60 28.03 5.65
C GLY A 121 22.42 26.81 4.74
N GLU A 122 23.53 26.15 4.42
CA GLU A 122 23.45 24.84 3.78
C GLU A 122 22.91 23.78 4.76
N PRO A 123 22.28 22.69 4.27
CA PRO A 123 21.74 21.64 5.15
C PRO A 123 22.83 20.94 5.98
N ASP A 124 24.06 20.94 5.49
CA ASP A 124 25.22 20.25 6.07
C ASP A 124 26.02 21.17 7.03
N GLU A 125 25.73 22.48 7.04
CA GLU A 125 26.31 23.42 8.00
C GLU A 125 25.69 23.18 9.37
N ASP A 126 26.53 23.02 10.38
CA ASP A 126 26.04 22.88 11.74
C ASP A 126 25.53 24.23 12.28
N TRP A 127 24.90 24.19 13.45
CA TRP A 127 24.42 25.40 14.11
C TRP A 127 25.56 26.41 14.35
N ASP A 128 26.76 25.89 14.65
CA ASP A 128 27.90 26.70 15.03
C ASP A 128 28.39 27.51 13.81
N ASP A 129 28.33 26.93 12.61
CA ASP A 129 28.64 27.61 11.35
C ASP A 129 27.73 28.82 11.10
N VAL A 130 26.41 28.65 11.20
CA VAL A 130 25.49 29.78 10.96
C VAL A 130 25.59 30.83 12.07
N SER A 131 25.74 30.41 13.34
CA SER A 131 25.90 31.35 14.45
C SER A 131 27.13 32.24 14.28
N SER A 132 28.22 31.70 13.71
CA SER A 132 29.44 32.46 13.43
C SER A 132 29.26 33.57 12.38
N ARG A 133 28.24 33.44 11.51
CA ARG A 133 27.88 34.44 10.50
C ARG A 133 27.06 35.58 11.10
N ILE A 134 26.34 35.35 12.19
CA ILE A 134 25.51 36.36 12.83
C ILE A 134 26.40 37.31 13.63
N LYS A 135 26.69 38.47 13.04
CA LYS A 135 27.41 39.55 13.72
C LYS A 135 26.50 40.75 13.83
N CYS A 136 25.92 40.95 15.00
CA CYS A 136 25.06 42.09 15.32
C CYS A 136 25.84 43.09 16.16
N GLY A 137 25.83 44.37 15.76
CA GLY A 137 26.52 45.44 16.48
C GLY A 137 26.33 46.79 15.81
N GLN A 138 26.45 47.89 16.56
CA GLN A 138 26.37 49.27 16.03
C GLN A 138 25.12 49.56 15.18
N GLY A 139 23.98 48.95 15.51
CA GLY A 139 22.69 49.26 14.89
C GLY A 139 22.30 48.45 13.67
N TYR A 140 23.04 47.41 13.34
CA TYR A 140 22.66 46.46 12.30
C TYR A 140 23.26 45.09 12.56
N CYS A 141 22.68 44.08 11.92
CA CYS A 141 23.32 42.79 11.79
C CYS A 141 23.95 42.65 10.39
N THR A 142 25.05 41.91 10.29
CA THR A 142 25.74 41.61 9.04
C THR A 142 25.68 40.13 8.72
N GLY A 143 25.90 39.78 7.45
CA GLY A 143 25.90 38.39 6.99
C GLY A 143 24.51 37.79 6.72
N TYR A 144 23.45 38.61 6.81
CA TYR A 144 22.09 38.23 6.47
C TYR A 144 21.90 38.12 4.96
N ASP A 145 21.00 37.22 4.55
CA ASP A 145 20.63 37.02 3.15
C ASP A 145 19.47 37.93 2.75
N ARG A 146 18.52 38.16 3.67
CA ARG A 146 17.36 39.04 3.47
C ARG A 146 17.03 39.82 4.74
N SER A 147 16.43 40.99 4.59
CA SER A 147 15.90 41.78 5.71
C SER A 147 14.52 42.34 5.40
N PHE A 148 13.72 42.52 6.44
CA PHE A 148 12.35 43.00 6.40
C PHE A 148 12.14 44.03 7.53
N PRO A 149 11.26 45.02 7.34
CA PRO A 149 10.83 45.87 8.47
C PRO A 149 10.14 45.03 9.54
N ALA A 150 9.94 45.59 10.73
CA ALA A 150 9.10 45.01 11.77
C ALA A 150 7.70 44.57 11.27
N GLY A 151 7.07 43.64 11.98
CA GLY A 151 5.72 43.16 11.68
C GLY A 151 5.67 41.69 11.26
N GLU A 152 4.55 41.31 10.65
CA GLU A 152 4.27 39.94 10.20
C GLU A 152 4.61 39.75 8.73
N HIS A 153 5.38 38.71 8.43
CA HIS A 153 5.87 38.38 7.09
C HIS A 153 5.58 36.92 6.77
N GLU A 154 5.06 36.65 5.57
CA GLU A 154 4.97 35.28 5.04
C GLU A 154 6.17 35.00 4.15
N ILE A 155 7.04 34.10 4.60
CA ILE A 155 8.30 33.78 3.92
C ILE A 155 8.14 32.42 3.26
N THR A 156 8.17 32.41 1.92
CA THR A 156 8.21 31.18 1.14
C THR A 156 9.64 30.68 1.09
N LEU A 157 9.87 29.50 1.65
CA LEU A 157 11.12 28.77 1.57
C LEU A 157 11.06 27.96 0.28
N GLN A 158 11.63 28.51 -0.78
CA GLN A 158 11.69 27.79 -2.06
C GLN A 158 12.62 26.59 -1.92
N ASN A 159 12.09 25.41 -2.24
CA ASN A 159 12.89 24.22 -2.37
C ASN A 159 13.19 23.95 -3.84
N VAL A 160 14.46 23.77 -4.13
CA VAL A 160 14.89 22.96 -5.27
C VAL A 160 14.76 21.50 -4.83
N PRO A 161 14.28 20.57 -5.68
CA PRO A 161 14.17 19.16 -5.31
C PRO A 161 15.51 18.63 -4.76
N GLY A 162 15.51 18.15 -3.50
CA GLY A 162 16.60 17.35 -2.94
C GLY A 162 17.45 17.97 -1.82
N LYS A 163 17.38 19.28 -1.55
CA LYS A 163 18.06 19.89 -0.39
C LYS A 163 17.25 21.05 0.19
N MET A 164 16.79 20.92 1.43
CA MET A 164 16.16 22.03 2.16
C MET A 164 17.23 22.83 2.88
N LYS A 165 17.32 24.14 2.60
CA LYS A 165 18.21 25.03 3.34
C LYS A 165 17.80 25.15 4.81
N SER A 166 18.77 25.42 5.68
CA SER A 166 18.51 25.86 7.05
C SER A 166 18.20 27.36 7.03
N TYR A 167 17.21 27.81 7.80
CA TYR A 167 16.82 29.22 7.88
C TYR A 167 16.90 29.72 9.32
N PHE A 168 17.42 30.93 9.49
CA PHE A 168 17.52 31.58 10.80
C PHE A 168 16.90 32.96 10.71
N PHE A 169 16.11 33.29 11.72
CA PHE A 169 15.39 34.54 11.79
C PHE A 169 15.85 35.31 13.03
N VAL A 170 16.27 36.56 12.85
CA VAL A 170 16.73 37.44 13.93
C VAL A 170 15.87 38.70 13.91
N CYS A 171 15.07 38.88 14.96
CA CYS A 171 14.30 40.09 15.20
C CYS A 171 15.13 41.04 16.07
N TYR A 172 15.36 42.25 15.58
CA TYR A 172 16.29 43.23 16.13
C TYR A 172 15.51 44.47 16.58
N ASP A 173 15.81 45.01 17.77
CA ASP A 173 15.10 46.12 18.42
C ASP A 173 16.09 47.11 19.05
N TYR A 174 15.86 48.42 18.87
CA TYR A 174 16.68 49.48 19.45
C TYR A 174 16.01 50.14 20.64
N ASP A 175 16.67 50.06 21.81
CA ASP A 175 16.23 50.82 22.98
C ASP A 175 16.82 52.23 22.94
N TYR A 176 16.05 53.16 22.37
CA TYR A 176 16.39 54.59 22.32
C TYR A 176 16.69 55.22 23.69
N LYS A 177 16.18 54.66 24.80
CA LYS A 177 16.41 55.23 26.14
C LYS A 177 17.79 54.91 26.66
N SER A 178 18.26 53.70 26.37
CA SER A 178 19.51 53.19 26.89
C SER A 178 20.64 53.33 25.88
N GLY A 179 20.32 53.54 24.60
CA GLY A 179 21.28 53.62 23.49
C GLY A 179 21.83 52.25 23.10
N TRP A 180 21.17 51.18 23.55
CA TRP A 180 21.59 49.79 23.35
C TRP A 180 20.67 49.07 22.38
N TRP A 181 21.21 48.02 21.81
CA TRP A 181 20.53 47.17 20.85
C TRP A 181 20.27 45.81 21.47
N CYS A 182 19.16 45.19 21.09
CA CYS A 182 18.81 43.86 21.51
C CYS A 182 18.22 43.06 20.37
N TYR A 183 18.37 41.74 20.47
CA TYR A 183 17.87 40.86 19.44
C TYR A 183 17.30 39.58 20.05
N SER A 184 16.32 39.03 19.36
CA SER A 184 15.74 37.72 19.61
C SER A 184 15.86 36.91 18.34
N TRP A 185 16.16 35.62 18.47
CA TRP A 185 16.35 34.78 17.30
C TRP A 185 15.63 33.44 17.45
N THR A 186 15.34 32.86 16.30
CA THR A 186 14.82 31.51 16.17
C THR A 186 15.38 30.89 14.89
N GLY A 187 15.66 29.59 14.94
CA GLY A 187 16.24 28.86 13.83
C GLY A 187 15.34 27.70 13.43
N TRP A 188 15.29 27.44 12.14
CA TRP A 188 14.64 26.30 11.53
C TRP A 188 15.68 25.50 10.74
N GLY A 189 16.16 24.44 11.37
CA GLY A 189 17.06 23.47 10.74
C GLY A 189 16.32 22.16 10.47
N PHE A 190 16.43 21.63 9.26
CA PHE A 190 16.04 20.25 9.00
C PHE A 190 17.09 19.30 9.54
N TRP A 191 17.00 19.01 10.84
CA TRP A 191 17.84 17.99 11.46
C TRP A 191 17.23 16.61 11.17
N GLY A 192 17.67 16.03 10.07
CA GLY A 192 17.42 14.63 9.77
C GLY A 192 17.63 14.37 8.30
N ASP A 193 18.35 13.29 8.01
CA ASP A 193 18.40 12.61 6.72
C ASP A 193 16.98 12.18 6.32
N ARG A 194 16.11 13.13 5.99
CA ARG A 194 14.86 12.84 5.30
C ARG A 194 15.27 12.67 3.85
N GLU A 195 15.66 11.45 3.50
CA GLU A 195 15.54 11.01 2.12
C GLU A 195 14.12 11.35 1.70
N VAL A 196 13.99 12.30 0.77
CA VAL A 196 12.76 12.51 0.04
C VAL A 196 12.58 11.24 -0.78
N VAL A 197 11.93 10.23 -0.19
CA VAL A 197 11.59 8.98 -0.85
C VAL A 197 10.64 9.39 -1.98
N LYS A 198 11.19 9.48 -3.18
CA LYS A 198 10.43 9.78 -4.40
C LYS A 198 9.25 8.80 -4.44
N SER A 199 8.04 9.33 -4.30
CA SER A 199 6.82 8.52 -4.38
C SER A 199 6.74 7.86 -5.75
N GLU A 200 6.55 6.56 -5.79
CA GLU A 200 6.43 5.81 -7.06
C GLU A 200 5.00 5.84 -7.62
N CYS A 201 4.02 6.16 -6.78
CA CYS A 201 2.57 6.10 -7.07
C CYS A 201 1.73 6.82 -6.01
N PHE A 202 0.44 7.05 -6.28
CA PHE A 202 -0.54 7.56 -5.31
C PHE A 202 -1.27 6.43 -4.60
N GLU A 203 -1.61 6.61 -3.33
CA GLU A 203 -2.33 5.60 -2.54
C GLU A 203 -3.61 5.15 -3.25
N GLY A 204 -3.76 3.85 -3.46
CA GLY A 204 -4.90 3.27 -4.17
C GLY A 204 -4.73 3.16 -5.69
N ASP A 205 -3.68 3.74 -6.29
CA ASP A 205 -3.38 3.51 -7.70
C ASP A 205 -3.20 2.02 -7.97
N GLU A 206 -3.64 1.59 -9.16
CA GLU A 206 -3.54 0.22 -9.63
C GLU A 206 -2.74 0.18 -10.94
N LYS A 207 -1.90 -0.84 -11.13
CA LYS A 207 -1.27 -1.11 -12.43
C LYS A 207 -1.08 -2.59 -12.69
N CYS A 208 -0.78 -2.89 -13.95
CA CYS A 208 -0.47 -4.23 -14.43
C CYS A 208 0.91 -4.26 -15.08
N GLU A 209 1.72 -5.25 -14.73
CA GLU A 209 2.96 -5.58 -15.43
C GLU A 209 2.88 -7.05 -15.86
N GLY A 210 2.61 -7.28 -17.15
CA GLY A 210 2.21 -8.61 -17.62
C GLY A 210 0.91 -9.05 -16.94
N PHE A 211 0.93 -10.24 -16.34
CA PHE A 211 -0.20 -10.80 -15.58
C PHE A 211 -0.16 -10.46 -14.08
N ASP A 212 0.88 -9.76 -13.62
CA ASP A 212 1.01 -9.40 -12.22
C ASP A 212 0.34 -8.05 -11.95
N TYR A 213 -0.53 -8.05 -10.95
CA TYR A 213 -1.29 -6.92 -10.47
C TYR A 213 -0.57 -6.24 -9.30
N TYR A 214 -0.53 -4.92 -9.33
CA TYR A 214 0.10 -4.08 -8.31
C TYR A 214 -0.88 -3.04 -7.81
N VAL A 215 -0.82 -2.77 -6.50
CA VAL A 215 -1.58 -1.71 -5.85
C VAL A 215 -0.59 -0.84 -5.09
N CYS A 216 -0.72 0.47 -5.24
CA CYS A 216 0.10 1.41 -4.49
C CYS A 216 -0.31 1.42 -3.02
N SER A 217 0.66 1.26 -2.13
CA SER A 217 0.44 1.44 -0.69
C SER A 217 1.68 1.99 0.00
N ASN A 218 1.47 3.04 0.80
CA ASN A 218 2.52 3.89 1.35
C ASN A 218 3.42 4.48 0.25
N TYR A 219 2.81 4.96 -0.84
CA TYR A 219 3.49 5.58 -2.00
C TYR A 219 4.53 4.69 -2.71
N LYS A 220 4.44 3.37 -2.52
CA LYS A 220 5.27 2.36 -3.18
C LYS A 220 4.40 1.27 -3.80
N TRP A 221 4.82 0.75 -4.96
CA TRP A 221 4.08 -0.32 -5.61
C TRP A 221 4.20 -1.64 -4.82
N LYS A 222 3.07 -2.18 -4.37
CA LYS A 222 3.02 -3.51 -3.74
C LYS A 222 2.41 -4.51 -4.70
N LYS A 223 3.19 -5.53 -5.07
CA LYS A 223 2.74 -6.66 -5.88
C LYS A 223 1.66 -7.44 -5.12
N LYS A 224 0.48 -7.55 -5.72
CA LYS A 224 -0.63 -8.37 -5.23
C LYS A 224 -0.69 -9.75 -5.90
N GLY A 225 0.06 -9.96 -6.98
CA GLY A 225 0.12 -11.24 -7.68
C GLY A 225 -0.89 -11.32 -8.82
N LYS A 226 -1.38 -12.51 -9.13
CA LYS A 226 -2.30 -12.76 -10.24
C LYS A 226 -3.72 -12.85 -9.72
N ILE A 227 -4.61 -12.00 -10.21
CA ILE A 227 -6.00 -11.92 -9.76
C ILE A 227 -6.90 -12.08 -10.98
N ILE A 228 -7.84 -13.03 -10.91
CA ILE A 228 -8.83 -13.28 -11.97
C ILE A 228 -9.62 -12.00 -12.25
N GLY A 229 -9.76 -11.65 -13.53
CA GLY A 229 -10.42 -10.42 -13.99
C GLY A 229 -9.53 -9.17 -13.96
N LYS A 230 -8.27 -9.26 -13.51
CA LYS A 230 -7.29 -8.17 -13.56
C LYS A 230 -6.12 -8.55 -14.45
N CYS A 231 -5.50 -7.56 -15.10
CA CYS A 231 -4.28 -7.73 -15.90
C CYS A 231 -4.35 -8.84 -16.97
N GLY A 232 -5.53 -9.07 -17.55
CA GLY A 232 -5.75 -10.11 -18.56
C GLY A 232 -5.69 -11.56 -18.05
N VAL A 233 -5.74 -11.76 -16.73
CA VAL A 233 -5.88 -13.09 -16.11
C VAL A 233 -7.35 -13.51 -16.16
N GLU A 234 -7.66 -14.52 -16.96
CA GLU A 234 -9.00 -15.13 -17.04
C GLU A 234 -9.14 -16.31 -16.07
N CYS A 235 -8.04 -17.02 -15.79
CA CYS A 235 -8.04 -18.21 -14.95
C CYS A 235 -6.72 -18.40 -14.20
N LEU A 236 -6.77 -19.15 -13.10
CA LEU A 236 -5.60 -19.64 -12.38
C LEU A 236 -5.53 -21.18 -12.39
N LYS A 237 -6.66 -21.84 -12.61
CA LYS A 237 -6.84 -23.30 -12.73
C LYS A 237 -7.98 -23.61 -13.71
N ASP A 238 -8.01 -24.83 -14.23
CA ASP A 238 -8.97 -25.25 -15.28
C ASP A 238 -10.43 -25.01 -14.89
N ILE A 239 -10.79 -25.26 -13.62
CA ILE A 239 -12.17 -25.06 -13.14
C ILE A 239 -12.62 -23.59 -13.18
N ASP A 240 -11.70 -22.63 -13.22
CA ASP A 240 -12.05 -21.21 -13.37
C ASP A 240 -12.58 -20.91 -14.78
N CYS A 241 -12.27 -21.76 -15.77
CA CYS A 241 -12.72 -21.65 -17.15
C CYS A 241 -14.08 -22.32 -17.42
N GLY A 242 -14.71 -22.89 -16.39
CA GLY A 242 -15.99 -23.58 -16.48
C GLY A 242 -15.88 -25.09 -16.55
N GLU A 243 -17.02 -25.76 -16.46
CA GLU A 243 -17.10 -27.22 -16.45
C GLU A 243 -16.84 -27.84 -17.83
N THR A 244 -16.51 -29.12 -17.85
CA THR A 244 -16.36 -29.89 -19.10
C THR A 244 -17.74 -30.11 -19.72
N VAL A 245 -17.86 -29.81 -21.01
CA VAL A 245 -19.09 -30.01 -21.78
C VAL A 245 -18.97 -31.31 -22.58
N ILE A 246 -19.94 -32.20 -22.43
CA ILE A 246 -20.02 -33.46 -23.16
C ILE A 246 -21.13 -33.32 -24.20
N SER A 247 -20.83 -33.55 -25.48
CA SER A 247 -21.83 -33.52 -26.53
C SER A 247 -22.71 -34.77 -26.51
N ASP A 248 -23.85 -34.70 -27.21
CA ASP A 248 -24.64 -35.89 -27.52
C ASP A 248 -23.81 -36.90 -28.34
N ASN A 249 -24.16 -38.18 -28.21
CA ASN A 249 -23.56 -39.25 -28.98
C ASN A 249 -23.85 -39.09 -30.48
N TYR A 250 -22.87 -39.36 -31.32
CA TYR A 250 -22.99 -39.32 -32.77
C TYR A 250 -22.19 -40.44 -33.44
N CYS A 251 -22.54 -40.75 -34.67
CA CYS A 251 -21.88 -41.82 -35.42
C CYS A 251 -20.66 -41.28 -36.18
N TYR A 252 -19.50 -41.90 -36.01
CA TYR A 252 -18.31 -41.59 -36.78
C TYR A 252 -17.56 -42.86 -37.17
N LYS A 253 -17.28 -43.01 -38.47
CA LYS A 253 -16.61 -44.20 -39.04
C LYS A 253 -17.26 -45.56 -38.71
N GLY A 254 -18.54 -45.57 -38.37
CA GLY A 254 -19.29 -46.79 -38.07
C GLY A 254 -19.51 -47.06 -36.58
N ASP A 255 -18.81 -46.34 -35.69
CA ASP A 255 -18.90 -46.50 -34.24
C ASP A 255 -19.59 -45.29 -33.58
N VAL A 256 -19.97 -45.43 -32.30
CA VAL A 256 -20.55 -44.33 -31.51
C VAL A 256 -19.43 -43.54 -30.84
N TYR A 257 -19.40 -42.25 -31.09
CA TYR A 257 -18.48 -41.30 -30.48
C TYR A 257 -19.24 -40.17 -29.79
N ARG A 258 -18.55 -39.44 -28.93
CA ARG A 258 -18.99 -38.15 -28.38
C ARG A 258 -17.81 -37.18 -28.33
N ASP A 259 -18.09 -35.88 -28.32
CA ASP A 259 -17.07 -34.87 -28.13
C ASP A 259 -17.04 -34.43 -26.67
N VAL A 260 -15.86 -34.45 -26.07
CA VAL A 260 -15.60 -33.96 -24.72
C VAL A 260 -14.81 -32.66 -24.86
N THR A 261 -15.47 -31.53 -24.59
CA THR A 261 -14.86 -30.20 -24.62
C THR A 261 -14.44 -29.81 -23.21
N ARG A 262 -13.13 -29.81 -22.96
CA ARG A 262 -12.52 -29.37 -21.70
C ARG A 262 -12.12 -27.91 -21.83
N ASN A 263 -12.45 -27.11 -20.83
CA ASN A 263 -11.98 -25.75 -20.70
C ASN A 263 -10.71 -25.77 -19.82
N LEU A 264 -9.55 -25.50 -20.42
CA LEU A 264 -8.24 -25.58 -19.77
C LEU A 264 -7.69 -24.18 -19.54
N CYS A 265 -7.01 -23.99 -18.41
CA CYS A 265 -6.30 -22.77 -18.10
C CYS A 265 -4.86 -22.85 -18.59
N GLN A 266 -4.55 -22.18 -19.70
CA GLN A 266 -3.20 -22.14 -20.26
C GLN A 266 -2.69 -20.70 -20.29
N ASN A 267 -1.54 -20.45 -19.65
CA ASN A 267 -0.93 -19.13 -19.55
C ASN A 267 -1.92 -18.04 -19.07
N TYR A 268 -2.72 -18.37 -18.06
CA TYR A 268 -3.74 -17.50 -17.46
C TYR A 268 -4.90 -17.11 -18.39
N LYS A 269 -5.06 -17.79 -19.53
CA LYS A 269 -6.19 -17.66 -20.45
C LYS A 269 -6.95 -18.96 -20.55
N CYS A 270 -8.27 -18.85 -20.75
CA CYS A 270 -9.11 -20.00 -20.96
C CYS A 270 -9.03 -20.46 -22.41
N VAL A 271 -8.63 -21.72 -22.61
CA VAL A 271 -8.55 -22.35 -23.93
C VAL A 271 -9.47 -23.57 -23.94
N GLN A 272 -10.26 -23.70 -24.99
CA GLN A 272 -11.13 -24.87 -25.16
C GLN A 272 -10.38 -25.95 -25.94
N GLN A 273 -10.43 -27.17 -25.44
CA GLN A 273 -9.87 -28.35 -26.09
C GLN A 273 -10.96 -29.40 -26.24
N THR A 274 -11.34 -29.70 -27.48
CA THR A 274 -12.34 -30.71 -27.81
C THR A 274 -11.65 -31.99 -28.28
N GLU A 275 -11.90 -33.08 -27.57
CA GLU A 275 -11.41 -34.40 -27.91
C GLU A 275 -12.59 -35.33 -28.21
N ARG A 276 -12.43 -36.14 -29.26
CA ARG A 276 -13.41 -37.16 -29.61
C ARG A 276 -13.14 -38.42 -28.79
N GLU A 277 -14.12 -38.84 -28.01
CA GLU A 277 -14.08 -40.05 -27.19
C GLU A 277 -14.93 -41.15 -27.83
N LEU A 278 -14.35 -42.34 -28.02
CA LEU A 278 -15.08 -43.53 -28.45
C LEU A 278 -15.97 -44.00 -27.30
N VAL A 279 -17.27 -44.07 -27.54
CA VAL A 279 -18.26 -44.53 -26.55
C VAL A 279 -18.49 -46.03 -26.70
N GLU A 280 -18.69 -46.50 -27.93
CA GLU A 280 -19.03 -47.89 -28.22
C GLU A 280 -18.60 -48.27 -29.65
N GLU A 281 -17.94 -49.42 -29.81
CA GLU A 281 -17.62 -50.00 -31.12
C GLU A 281 -18.81 -50.80 -31.67
N CYS A 282 -19.27 -50.47 -32.89
CA CYS A 282 -20.44 -51.09 -33.48
C CYS A 282 -20.07 -52.09 -34.56
N LYS A 283 -20.45 -53.35 -34.33
CA LYS A 283 -20.23 -54.43 -35.31
C LYS A 283 -20.97 -54.24 -36.64
N TYR A 284 -22.15 -53.61 -36.62
CA TYR A 284 -23.04 -53.51 -37.78
C TYR A 284 -23.24 -52.06 -38.27
N GLY A 285 -22.40 -51.14 -37.78
CA GLY A 285 -22.55 -49.71 -38.03
C GLY A 285 -23.35 -49.00 -36.94
N CYS A 286 -23.39 -47.68 -37.06
CA CYS A 286 -24.03 -46.77 -36.11
C CYS A 286 -25.07 -45.92 -36.85
N GLU A 287 -26.22 -45.71 -36.22
CA GLU A 287 -27.28 -44.82 -36.70
C GLU A 287 -27.85 -43.98 -35.53
N ASN A 288 -28.02 -42.66 -35.75
CA ASN A 288 -28.55 -41.71 -34.75
C ASN A 288 -27.83 -41.77 -33.37
N GLY A 289 -26.51 -41.93 -33.37
CA GLY A 289 -25.69 -41.95 -32.16
C GLY A 289 -25.82 -43.25 -31.33
N ARG A 290 -26.28 -44.34 -31.95
CA ARG A 290 -26.40 -45.67 -31.32
C ARG A 290 -25.96 -46.76 -32.30
N CYS A 291 -25.44 -47.87 -31.79
CA CYS A 291 -25.13 -49.02 -32.62
C CYS A 291 -26.40 -49.65 -33.20
N ILE A 292 -26.33 -50.09 -34.46
CA ILE A 292 -27.42 -50.82 -35.10
C ILE A 292 -27.48 -52.20 -34.47
N GLU A 293 -28.49 -52.42 -33.62
CA GLU A 293 -28.83 -53.75 -33.16
C GLU A 293 -29.48 -54.51 -34.31
N ILE A 294 -28.91 -55.64 -34.72
CA ILE A 294 -29.66 -56.60 -35.53
C ILE A 294 -30.71 -57.18 -34.60
N GLY A 295 -31.85 -56.49 -34.51
CA GLY A 295 -33.07 -57.12 -34.07
C GLY A 295 -33.24 -58.33 -34.97
N PHE A 296 -33.10 -59.53 -34.38
CA PHE A 296 -33.69 -60.73 -34.94
C PHE A 296 -35.21 -60.49 -34.96
N THR A 297 -35.66 -59.67 -35.91
CA THR A 297 -37.06 -59.50 -36.23
C THR A 297 -37.53 -60.91 -36.53
N GLY A 298 -38.50 -61.38 -35.74
CA GLY A 298 -38.93 -62.78 -35.67
C GLY A 298 -39.48 -63.37 -36.98
N TRP A 299 -39.27 -62.71 -38.12
CA TRP A 299 -39.56 -63.20 -39.46
C TRP A 299 -38.88 -64.54 -39.76
N TYR A 300 -37.68 -64.78 -39.23
CA TYR A 300 -37.04 -66.09 -39.37
C TYR A 300 -37.72 -67.19 -38.54
N VAL A 301 -38.32 -66.86 -37.39
CA VAL A 301 -39.09 -67.81 -36.58
C VAL A 301 -40.44 -68.08 -37.24
N VAL A 302 -41.13 -67.05 -37.74
CA VAL A 302 -42.40 -67.21 -38.46
C VAL A 302 -42.19 -67.99 -39.76
N GLY A 303 -41.14 -67.70 -40.52
CA GLY A 303 -40.78 -68.47 -41.71
C GLY A 303 -40.44 -69.93 -41.41
N GLY A 304 -39.70 -70.19 -40.33
CA GLY A 304 -39.40 -71.54 -39.86
C GLY A 304 -40.64 -72.33 -39.44
N VAL A 305 -41.56 -71.71 -38.69
CA VAL A 305 -42.82 -72.34 -38.28
C VAL A 305 -43.74 -72.59 -39.47
N ILE A 306 -43.86 -71.64 -40.40
CA ILE A 306 -44.68 -71.82 -41.62
C ILE A 306 -44.11 -72.95 -42.49
N ALA A 307 -42.80 -72.99 -42.72
CA ALA A 307 -42.16 -74.07 -43.49
C ALA A 307 -42.37 -75.44 -42.82
N PHE A 308 -42.28 -75.51 -41.49
CA PHE A 308 -42.53 -76.73 -40.73
C PHE A 308 -43.99 -77.19 -40.80
N LEU A 309 -44.95 -76.26 -40.73
CA LEU A 309 -46.37 -76.57 -40.88
C LEU A 309 -46.70 -77.05 -42.31
N ILE A 310 -46.13 -76.44 -43.34
CA ILE A 310 -46.28 -76.89 -44.73
C ILE A 310 -45.73 -78.32 -44.90
N ALA A 311 -44.58 -78.63 -44.29
CA ALA A 311 -44.00 -79.98 -44.33
C ALA A 311 -44.91 -81.01 -43.64
N ILE A 312 -45.47 -80.69 -42.47
CA ILE A 312 -46.43 -81.57 -41.78
C ILE A 312 -47.68 -81.80 -42.62
N LEU A 313 -48.28 -80.74 -43.17
CA LEU A 313 -49.47 -80.84 -44.01
C LEU A 313 -49.20 -81.70 -45.27
N SER A 314 -48.01 -81.59 -45.86
CA SER A 314 -47.61 -82.42 -47.01
C SER A 314 -47.52 -83.90 -46.63
N ILE A 315 -46.95 -84.23 -45.46
CA ILE A 315 -46.86 -85.62 -44.96
C ILE A 315 -48.26 -86.19 -44.68
N VAL A 316 -49.17 -85.40 -44.10
CA VAL A 316 -50.55 -85.84 -43.83
C VAL A 316 -51.31 -86.07 -45.13
N TYR A 317 -51.19 -85.17 -46.12
CA TYR A 317 -51.83 -85.31 -47.42
C TYR A 317 -51.40 -86.59 -48.15
N TYR A 318 -50.11 -86.92 -48.13
CA TYR A 318 -49.58 -88.15 -48.76
C TYR A 318 -50.03 -89.46 -48.09
N LYS A 319 -50.52 -89.43 -46.86
CA LYS A 319 -51.04 -90.63 -46.17
C LYS A 319 -52.54 -90.89 -46.41
N VAL A 320 -53.27 -89.92 -46.96
CA VAL A 320 -54.73 -90.01 -47.16
C VAL A 320 -55.10 -90.37 -48.61
N LEU A 321 -54.15 -90.23 -49.56
CA LEU A 321 -54.24 -90.72 -50.94
C LEU A 321 -53.76 -92.17 -51.06
#